data_AF-A0A0A2UT12-F1
#
_entry.id   AF-A0A0A2UT12-F1
#
_cell.length_a   1.000
_cell.length_b   1.000
_cell.length_c   1.000
_cell.angle_alpha   90.00
_cell.angle_beta   90.00
_cell.angle_gamma   90.00
#
_symmetry.space_group_name_H-M   'P 1'
#
loop_
_entity.id
_entity.type
_entity.pdbx_description
1 polymer ?
#
loop_
_entity_poly.entity_id
_entity_poly.type
_entity_poly.pdbx_seq_one_letter_code
_entity_poly.pdbx_strand_id
1 'polypeptide(L)'
;MAREDLEFEGMMAQFTPMIHHIIHKLRIRDPYGEFYQEGVLALWEAVQSFQEDKGKLSSYVYFIVRNRLISKMSKDNRISEKDEQCALLLEEEAVYYDQLSFNLIDPYVYKEISRVLTDNQIKWFDGFILREQSLQEIADKENTTLNAVKNWGRLAREKLRNCPALIDYLTA
;
A
#
# COMPACT_ATOMS: atom_id res chain seq x y z
N MET A 1 -23.88 -17.28 -35.29
CA MET A 1 -22.55 -17.57 -34.69
C MET A 1 -21.49 -17.67 -35.77
N ALA A 2 -21.14 -18.82 -36.36
CA ALA A 2 -19.94 -18.93 -37.22
C ALA A 2 -19.81 -17.95 -38.42
N ARG A 3 -20.90 -17.37 -38.95
CA ARG A 3 -20.84 -16.36 -40.02
C ARG A 3 -20.50 -14.95 -39.53
N GLU A 4 -21.01 -14.53 -38.38
CA GLU A 4 -20.76 -13.19 -37.81
C GLU A 4 -19.31 -13.09 -37.30
N ASP A 5 -18.78 -14.20 -36.77
CA ASP A 5 -17.40 -14.28 -36.28
C ASP A 5 -16.38 -14.12 -37.43
N LEU A 6 -16.61 -14.79 -38.57
CA LEU A 6 -15.75 -14.71 -39.75
C LEU A 6 -15.77 -13.31 -40.41
N GLU A 7 -16.92 -12.64 -40.38
CA GLU A 7 -17.09 -11.30 -40.94
C GLU A 7 -16.37 -10.24 -40.07
N PHE A 8 -16.40 -10.41 -38.75
CA PHE A 8 -15.65 -9.56 -37.84
C PHE A 8 -14.15 -9.77 -37.94
N GLU A 9 -13.65 -11.00 -38.01
CA GLU A 9 -12.22 -11.27 -38.18
C GLU A 9 -11.65 -10.56 -39.42
N GLY A 10 -12.41 -10.55 -40.53
CA GLY A 10 -12.05 -9.81 -41.74
C GLY A 10 -11.96 -8.29 -41.51
N MET A 11 -12.91 -7.71 -40.77
CA MET A 11 -12.87 -6.29 -40.43
C MET A 11 -11.78 -5.96 -39.41
N MET A 12 -11.56 -6.81 -38.42
CA MET A 12 -10.47 -6.68 -37.45
C MET A 12 -9.12 -6.63 -38.18
N ALA A 13 -8.90 -7.51 -39.15
CA ALA A 13 -7.69 -7.49 -39.97
C ALA A 13 -7.53 -6.17 -40.75
N GLN A 14 -8.64 -5.64 -41.30
CA GLN A 14 -8.64 -4.37 -42.04
C GLN A 14 -8.34 -3.15 -41.14
N PHE A 15 -8.89 -3.11 -39.92
CA PHE A 15 -8.78 -1.96 -39.02
C PHE A 15 -7.62 -2.05 -38.02
N THR A 16 -6.97 -3.21 -37.87
CA THR A 16 -5.78 -3.39 -37.01
C THR A 16 -4.68 -2.35 -37.28
N PRO A 17 -4.29 -2.06 -38.54
CA PRO A 17 -3.30 -1.01 -38.82
C PRO A 17 -3.72 0.38 -38.33
N MET A 18 -5.03 0.68 -38.37
CA MET A 18 -5.58 1.95 -37.88
C MET A 18 -5.47 2.02 -36.35
N ILE A 19 -5.80 0.95 -35.63
CA ILE A 19 -5.70 0.88 -34.17
C ILE A 19 -4.24 1.11 -33.75
N HIS A 20 -3.29 0.39 -34.34
CA HIS A 20 -1.86 0.60 -34.08
C HIS A 20 -1.42 2.03 -34.41
N HIS A 21 -1.87 2.59 -35.54
CA HIS A 21 -1.58 3.98 -35.89
C HIS A 21 -2.06 4.96 -34.81
N ILE A 22 -3.29 4.78 -34.29
CA ILE A 22 -3.83 5.64 -33.23
C ILE A 22 -3.00 5.49 -31.95
N ILE A 23 -2.67 4.27 -31.52
CA ILE A 23 -1.84 4.00 -30.33
C ILE A 23 -0.49 4.72 -30.44
N HIS A 24 0.20 4.57 -31.57
CA HIS A 24 1.47 5.25 -31.82
C HIS A 24 1.33 6.77 -31.87
N LYS A 25 0.27 7.29 -32.52
CA LYS A 25 0.01 8.73 -32.63
C LYS A 25 -0.30 9.37 -31.28
N LEU A 26 -0.97 8.64 -30.39
CA LEU A 26 -1.22 9.05 -29.01
C LEU A 26 -0.01 8.84 -28.09
N ARG A 27 1.11 8.32 -28.62
CA ARG A 27 2.35 8.00 -27.87
C ARG A 27 2.13 7.05 -26.69
N ILE A 28 1.17 6.14 -26.84
CA ILE A 28 0.84 5.15 -25.82
C ILE A 28 1.91 4.05 -25.87
N ARG A 29 2.50 3.74 -24.72
CA ARG A 29 3.38 2.57 -24.55
C ARG A 29 2.53 1.39 -24.10
N ASP A 30 2.35 0.42 -24.97
CA ASP A 30 1.44 -0.71 -24.74
C ASP A 30 2.19 -2.05 -24.74
N PRO A 31 3.03 -2.33 -23.73
CA PRO A 31 3.88 -3.54 -23.72
C PRO A 31 3.07 -4.82 -23.57
N TYR A 32 1.90 -4.76 -22.96
CA TYR A 32 1.02 -5.91 -22.71
C TYR A 32 -0.18 -5.98 -23.66
N GLY A 33 -0.36 -4.99 -24.55
CA GLY A 33 -1.42 -4.99 -25.56
C GLY A 33 -2.81 -4.59 -25.02
N GLU A 34 -2.91 -3.96 -23.86
CA GLU A 34 -4.20 -3.57 -23.27
C GLU A 34 -4.91 -2.48 -24.07
N PHE A 35 -4.15 -1.50 -24.58
CA PHE A 35 -4.73 -0.45 -25.42
C PHE A 35 -5.12 -1.00 -26.79
N TYR A 36 -4.35 -1.96 -27.32
CA TYR A 36 -4.74 -2.68 -28.52
C TYR A 36 -6.07 -3.43 -28.32
N GLN A 37 -6.21 -4.20 -27.24
CA GLN A 37 -7.44 -4.91 -26.91
C GLN A 37 -8.63 -3.96 -26.77
N GLU A 38 -8.46 -2.87 -26.03
CA GLU A 38 -9.50 -1.84 -25.86
C GLU A 38 -9.91 -1.22 -27.22
N GLY A 39 -8.94 -1.04 -28.13
CA GLY A 39 -9.20 -0.56 -29.48
C GLY A 39 -10.00 -1.55 -30.33
N VAL A 40 -9.74 -2.85 -30.17
CA VAL A 40 -10.51 -3.92 -30.85
C VAL A 40 -11.93 -4.01 -30.30
N LEU A 41 -12.12 -3.86 -28.99
CA LEU A 41 -13.45 -3.79 -28.37
C LEU A 41 -14.25 -2.60 -28.89
N ALA A 42 -13.62 -1.42 -28.96
CA ALA A 42 -14.24 -0.23 -29.52
C ALA A 42 -14.60 -0.37 -31.00
N LEU A 43 -13.78 -1.07 -31.78
CA LEU A 43 -14.08 -1.41 -33.17
C LEU A 43 -15.34 -2.28 -33.26
N TRP A 44 -15.42 -3.34 -32.45
CA TRP A 44 -16.58 -4.23 -32.41
C TRP A 44 -17.87 -3.44 -32.13
N GLU A 45 -17.87 -2.62 -31.08
CA GLU A 45 -19.02 -1.79 -30.73
C GLU A 45 -19.39 -0.80 -31.85
N ALA A 46 -18.38 -0.13 -32.43
CA ALA A 46 -18.60 0.87 -33.47
C ALA A 46 -19.22 0.27 -34.73
N VAL A 47 -18.81 -0.93 -35.12
CA VAL A 47 -19.40 -1.64 -36.26
C VAL A 47 -20.88 -1.94 -36.01
N GLN A 48 -21.23 -2.39 -34.81
CA GLN A 48 -22.61 -2.76 -34.45
C GLN A 48 -23.53 -1.53 -34.36
N SER A 49 -23.00 -0.37 -33.95
CA SER A 49 -23.78 0.87 -33.80
C SER A 49 -23.73 1.79 -35.02
N PHE A 50 -23.01 1.42 -36.08
CA PHE A 50 -22.84 2.25 -37.26
C PHE A 50 -24.15 2.37 -38.04
N GLN A 51 -24.43 3.57 -38.53
CA GLN A 51 -25.56 3.84 -39.41
C GLN A 51 -25.02 4.45 -40.71
N GLU A 52 -25.35 3.85 -41.85
CA GLU A 52 -24.80 4.21 -43.16
C GLU A 52 -25.15 5.64 -43.59
N ASP A 53 -26.24 6.20 -43.07
CA ASP A 53 -26.70 7.57 -43.32
C ASP A 53 -25.77 8.63 -42.68
N LYS A 54 -24.92 8.24 -41.72
CA LYS A 54 -24.08 9.16 -40.93
C LYS A 54 -22.64 9.32 -41.46
N GLY A 55 -22.30 8.69 -42.58
CA GLY A 55 -21.03 8.92 -43.29
C GLY A 55 -20.23 7.65 -43.57
N LYS A 56 -18.90 7.77 -43.67
CA LYS A 56 -18.02 6.62 -43.94
C LYS A 56 -17.72 5.83 -42.66
N LEU A 57 -17.89 4.52 -42.70
CA LEU A 57 -17.58 3.60 -41.60
C LEU A 57 -16.17 3.81 -41.05
N SER A 58 -15.16 3.96 -41.93
CA SER A 58 -13.77 4.16 -41.51
C SER A 58 -13.55 5.41 -40.66
N SER A 59 -14.26 6.50 -40.96
CA SER A 59 -14.15 7.75 -40.21
C SER A 59 -14.84 7.63 -38.85
N TYR A 60 -16.00 6.95 -38.82
CA TYR A 60 -16.74 6.69 -37.60
C TYR A 60 -15.94 5.79 -36.65
N VAL A 61 -15.43 4.66 -37.14
CA VAL A 61 -14.58 3.73 -36.39
C VAL A 61 -13.35 4.44 -35.85
N TYR A 62 -12.63 5.23 -36.67
CA TYR A 62 -11.47 6.00 -36.21
C TYR A 62 -11.82 6.91 -35.04
N PHE A 63 -12.94 7.62 -35.12
CA PHE A 63 -13.40 8.53 -34.06
C PHE A 63 -13.71 7.79 -32.76
N ILE A 64 -14.47 6.70 -32.83
CA ILE A 64 -14.86 5.90 -31.66
C ILE A 64 -13.63 5.27 -31.00
N VAL A 65 -12.79 4.59 -31.77
CA VAL A 65 -11.56 3.95 -31.27
C VAL A 65 -10.65 5.00 -30.62
N ARG A 66 -10.38 6.12 -31.29
CA ARG A 66 -9.52 7.17 -30.74
C ARG A 66 -10.05 7.71 -29.40
N ASN A 67 -11.34 7.99 -29.32
CA ASN A 67 -11.92 8.53 -28.09
C ASN A 67 -11.94 7.49 -26.95
N ARG A 68 -12.16 6.21 -27.27
CA ARG A 68 -12.05 5.12 -26.29
C ARG A 68 -10.65 5.05 -25.70
N LEU A 69 -9.61 5.06 -26.56
CA LEU A 69 -8.22 4.99 -26.10
C LEU A 69 -7.81 6.21 -25.26
N ILE A 70 -8.27 7.42 -25.63
CA ILE A 70 -8.06 8.63 -24.81
C ILE A 70 -8.75 8.48 -23.45
N SER A 71 -9.97 7.94 -23.42
CA SER A 71 -10.72 7.76 -22.18
C SER A 71 -10.05 6.73 -21.25
N LYS A 72 -9.56 5.62 -21.81
CA LYS A 72 -8.75 4.63 -21.07
C LYS A 72 -7.47 5.28 -20.51
N MET A 73 -6.74 6.03 -21.33
CA MET A 73 -5.53 6.74 -20.88
C MET A 73 -5.81 7.71 -19.72
N SER A 74 -6.88 8.50 -19.79
CA SER A 74 -7.27 9.40 -18.70
C SER A 74 -7.67 8.64 -17.43
N LYS A 75 -8.28 7.46 -17.56
CA LYS A 75 -8.65 6.61 -16.43
C LYS A 75 -7.41 5.98 -15.78
N ASP A 76 -6.50 5.45 -16.58
CA ASP A 76 -5.27 4.81 -16.12
C ASP A 76 -4.37 5.84 -15.41
N ASN A 77 -4.26 7.07 -15.93
CA ASN A 77 -3.55 8.16 -15.24
C ASN A 77 -4.18 8.50 -13.87
N ARG A 78 -5.51 8.58 -13.80
CA ARG A 78 -6.21 8.86 -12.53
C ARG A 78 -6.07 7.72 -11.51
N ILE A 79 -5.98 6.48 -11.97
CA ILE A 79 -5.70 5.33 -11.10
C ILE A 79 -4.27 5.43 -10.58
N SER A 80 -3.29 5.73 -11.45
CA SER A 80 -1.90 5.95 -11.03
C SER A 80 -1.76 7.04 -9.96
N GLU A 81 -2.45 8.17 -10.12
CA GLU A 81 -2.45 9.25 -9.12
C GLU A 81 -3.05 8.81 -7.77
N LYS A 82 -4.09 7.97 -7.80
CA LYS A 82 -4.70 7.42 -6.58
C LYS A 82 -3.83 6.36 -5.93
N ASP A 83 -3.16 5.53 -6.72
CA ASP A 83 -2.27 4.50 -6.22
C ASP A 83 -1.04 5.13 -5.55
N GLU A 84 -0.53 6.24 -6.09
CA GLU A 84 0.48 7.07 -5.42
C GLU A 84 -0.03 7.66 -4.10
N GLN A 85 -1.26 8.17 -4.05
CA GLN A 85 -1.86 8.66 -2.80
C GLN A 85 -2.06 7.54 -1.76
N CYS A 86 -2.50 6.35 -2.20
CA CYS A 86 -2.61 5.18 -1.32
C CYS A 86 -1.24 4.73 -0.80
N ALA A 87 -0.19 4.76 -1.63
CA ALA A 87 1.16 4.43 -1.21
C ALA A 87 1.68 5.42 -0.15
N LEU A 88 1.42 6.73 -0.33
CA LEU A 88 1.76 7.76 0.67
C LEU A 88 1.01 7.55 1.99
N LEU A 89 -0.29 7.22 1.94
CA LEU A 89 -1.07 6.91 3.14
C LEU A 89 -0.55 5.66 3.88
N LEU A 90 -0.10 4.64 3.14
CA LEU A 90 0.50 3.45 3.72
C LEU A 90 1.87 3.74 4.36
N GLU A 91 2.67 4.64 3.77
CA GLU A 91 3.91 5.13 4.40
C GLU A 91 3.62 5.96 5.67
N GLU A 92 2.63 6.84 5.65
CA GLU A 92 2.20 7.60 6.84
C GLU A 92 1.67 6.69 7.95
N GLU A 93 0.88 5.66 7.62
CA GLU A 93 0.44 4.66 8.58
C GLU A 93 1.62 3.86 9.14
N ALA A 94 2.58 3.44 8.30
CA ALA A 94 3.78 2.73 8.78
C ALA A 94 4.61 3.59 9.76
N VAL A 95 4.75 4.89 9.49
CA VAL A 95 5.41 5.84 10.41
C VAL A 95 4.61 6.04 11.70
N TYR A 96 3.27 6.07 11.62
CA TYR A 96 2.40 6.16 12.79
C TYR A 96 2.49 4.90 13.67
N TYR A 97 2.51 3.71 13.08
CA TYR A 97 2.70 2.45 13.81
C TYR A 97 4.11 2.32 14.39
N ASP A 98 5.15 2.83 13.70
CA ASP A 98 6.52 2.93 14.23
C ASP A 98 6.60 3.90 15.43
N GLN A 99 5.87 5.02 15.39
CA GLN A 99 5.78 5.95 16.53
C GLN A 99 4.98 5.37 17.71
N LEU A 100 3.94 4.58 17.45
CA LEU A 100 3.22 3.82 18.49
C LEU A 100 4.07 2.72 19.11
N SER A 101 5.00 2.13 18.36
CA SER A 101 5.92 1.09 18.85
C SER A 101 6.82 1.57 20.00
N PHE A 102 7.04 2.89 20.12
CA PHE A 102 7.75 3.49 21.26
C PHE A 102 6.93 3.59 22.55
N ASN A 103 5.61 3.42 22.49
CA ASN A 103 4.71 3.43 23.65
C ASN A 103 4.06 2.05 23.83
N LEU A 104 4.88 0.99 23.96
CA LEU A 104 4.44 -0.35 24.40
C LEU A 104 3.66 -0.33 25.74
N ILE A 105 3.72 0.79 26.45
CA ILE A 105 2.98 1.04 27.67
C ILE A 105 2.41 2.46 27.63
N ASP A 106 1.20 2.62 28.17
CA ASP A 106 0.55 3.92 28.28
C ASP A 106 1.45 4.93 29.03
N PRO A 107 1.60 6.18 28.54
CA PRO A 107 2.48 7.18 29.15
C PRO A 107 2.18 7.50 30.62
N TYR A 108 0.91 7.44 31.04
CA TYR A 108 0.52 7.62 32.43
C TYR A 108 0.97 6.42 33.28
N VAL A 109 0.78 5.20 32.78
CA VAL A 109 1.25 3.98 33.47
C VAL A 109 2.78 3.97 33.59
N TYR A 110 3.50 4.32 32.52
CA TYR A 110 4.96 4.44 32.55
C TYR A 110 5.44 5.45 33.60
N LYS A 111 4.77 6.59 33.71
CA LYS A 111 5.08 7.62 34.71
C LYS A 111 4.89 7.11 36.13
N GLU A 112 3.84 6.34 36.40
CA GLU A 112 3.62 5.76 37.72
C GLU A 112 4.63 4.64 38.03
N ILE A 113 4.99 3.80 37.06
CA ILE A 113 6.06 2.81 37.20
C ILE A 113 7.40 3.49 37.54
N SER A 114 7.73 4.57 36.82
CA SER A 114 8.96 5.34 37.01
C SER A 114 9.07 5.96 38.41
N ARG A 115 7.95 6.19 39.10
CA ARG A 115 7.94 6.70 40.49
C ARG A 115 8.26 5.63 41.53
N VAL A 116 8.00 4.36 41.24
CA VAL A 116 8.18 3.25 42.19
C VAL A 116 9.54 2.58 42.02
N LEU A 117 10.07 2.54 40.80
CA LEU A 117 11.38 1.97 40.48
C LEU A 117 12.52 2.95 40.79
N THR A 118 13.68 2.41 41.18
CA THR A 118 14.93 3.19 41.24
C THR A 118 15.56 3.34 39.86
N ASP A 119 16.49 4.27 39.67
CA ASP A 119 17.22 4.49 38.40
C ASP A 119 17.77 3.21 37.75
N ASN A 120 18.36 2.31 38.53
CA ASN A 120 18.88 1.04 38.03
C ASN A 120 17.78 0.03 37.63
N GLN A 121 16.63 0.11 38.30
CA GLN A 121 15.47 -0.75 38.04
C GLN A 121 14.71 -0.27 36.80
N ILE A 122 14.56 1.05 36.60
CA ILE A 122 13.93 1.60 35.40
C ILE A 122 14.81 1.37 34.16
N LYS A 123 16.15 1.45 34.28
CA LYS A 123 17.07 1.04 33.21
C LYS A 123 16.87 -0.41 32.77
N TRP A 124 16.69 -1.31 33.73
CA TRP A 124 16.34 -2.71 33.42
C TRP A 124 14.96 -2.80 32.75
N PHE A 125 13.96 -2.06 33.23
CA PHE A 125 12.62 -2.05 32.66
C PHE A 125 12.63 -1.56 31.19
N ASP A 126 13.27 -0.43 30.92
CA ASP A 126 13.38 0.14 29.57
C ASP A 126 14.15 -0.78 28.63
N GLY A 127 15.28 -1.32 29.08
CA GLY A 127 16.13 -2.17 28.25
C GLY A 127 15.50 -3.54 27.99
N PHE A 128 15.09 -4.24 29.04
CA PHE A 128 14.66 -5.63 28.95
C PHE A 128 13.19 -5.78 28.57
N ILE A 129 12.30 -4.92 29.08
CA ILE A 129 10.85 -5.04 28.85
C ILE A 129 10.43 -4.24 27.62
N LEU A 130 10.86 -2.97 27.49
CA LEU A 130 10.40 -2.11 26.38
C LEU A 130 11.23 -2.25 25.10
N ARG A 131 12.49 -2.66 25.20
CA ARG A 131 13.42 -2.71 24.04
C ARG A 131 13.93 -4.11 23.72
N GLU A 132 13.39 -5.13 24.40
CA GLU A 132 13.73 -6.56 24.22
C GLU A 132 15.24 -6.87 24.26
N GLN A 133 16.05 -6.02 24.91
CA GLN A 133 17.49 -6.20 25.01
C GLN A 133 17.79 -7.38 25.94
N SER A 134 18.85 -8.13 25.64
CA SER A 134 19.37 -9.15 26.54
C SER A 134 19.96 -8.52 27.81
N LEU A 135 19.96 -9.28 28.90
CA LEU A 135 20.56 -8.83 30.16
C LEU A 135 22.07 -8.52 30.02
N GLN A 136 22.74 -9.16 29.05
CA GLN A 136 24.15 -8.93 28.76
C GLN A 136 24.34 -7.57 28.05
N GLU A 137 23.53 -7.26 27.04
CA GLU A 137 23.57 -5.97 26.36
C GLU A 137 23.29 -4.80 27.31
N ILE A 138 22.38 -4.96 28.27
CA ILE A 138 22.11 -3.96 29.31
C ILE A 138 23.33 -3.81 30.24
N ALA A 139 23.98 -4.92 30.61
CA ALA A 139 25.16 -4.88 31.45
C ALA A 139 26.32 -4.15 30.77
N ASP A 140 26.54 -4.43 29.48
CA ASP A 140 27.58 -3.79 28.67
C ASP A 140 27.27 -2.30 28.47
N LYS A 141 26.01 -1.94 28.18
CA LYS A 141 25.55 -0.56 27.99
C LYS A 141 25.67 0.28 29.26
N GLU A 142 25.26 -0.25 30.39
CA GLU A 142 25.28 0.44 31.69
C GLU A 142 26.60 0.25 32.44
N ASN A 143 27.60 -0.36 31.79
CA ASN A 143 28.94 -0.58 32.29
C ASN A 143 28.95 -1.26 33.68
N THR A 144 28.15 -2.33 33.80
CA THR A 144 27.92 -3.07 35.04
C THR A 144 28.06 -4.57 34.82
N THR A 145 27.78 -5.39 35.84
CA THR A 145 27.84 -6.85 35.72
C THR A 145 26.47 -7.44 35.41
N LEU A 146 26.45 -8.57 34.69
CA LEU A 146 25.23 -9.33 34.42
C LEU A 146 24.45 -9.68 35.70
N ASN A 147 25.15 -9.97 36.79
CA ASN A 147 24.53 -10.27 38.09
C ASN A 147 23.85 -9.04 38.71
N ALA A 148 24.40 -7.84 38.53
CA ALA A 148 23.77 -6.61 38.97
C ALA A 148 22.45 -6.37 38.22
N VAL A 149 22.45 -6.50 36.88
CA VAL A 149 21.24 -6.37 36.05
C VAL A 149 20.18 -7.41 36.41
N LYS A 150 20.57 -8.67 36.65
CA LYS A 150 19.66 -9.71 37.16
C LYS A 150 19.03 -9.32 38.50
N ASN A 151 19.80 -8.72 39.41
CA ASN A 151 19.29 -8.27 40.70
C ASN A 151 18.36 -7.05 40.55
N TRP A 152 18.66 -6.11 39.65
CA TRP A 152 17.78 -4.99 39.31
C TRP A 152 16.42 -5.51 38.84
N GLY A 153 16.39 -6.45 37.91
CA GLY A 153 15.15 -7.04 37.40
C GLY A 153 14.38 -7.87 38.43
N ARG A 154 15.06 -8.54 39.37
CA ARG A 154 14.39 -9.24 40.48
C ARG A 154 13.65 -8.27 41.38
N LEU A 155 14.31 -7.20 41.81
CA LEU A 155 13.74 -6.18 42.71
C LEU A 155 12.68 -5.32 42.00
N ALA A 156 12.87 -5.03 40.71
CA ALA A 156 11.90 -4.29 39.90
C ALA A 156 10.57 -5.07 39.79
N ARG A 157 10.62 -6.37 39.50
CA ARG A 157 9.41 -7.22 39.38
C ARG A 157 8.58 -7.27 40.66
N GLU A 158 9.22 -7.28 41.82
CA GLU A 158 8.54 -7.25 43.12
C GLU A 158 7.74 -5.96 43.31
N LYS A 159 8.33 -4.82 42.92
CA LYS A 159 7.67 -3.51 42.95
C LYS A 159 6.56 -3.37 41.92
N LEU A 160 6.81 -3.83 40.69
CA LEU A 160 5.83 -3.78 39.59
C LEU A 160 4.57 -4.60 39.91
N ARG A 161 4.72 -5.75 40.57
CA ARG A 161 3.58 -6.58 40.99
C ARG A 161 2.64 -5.88 41.98
N ASN A 162 3.16 -4.92 42.73
CA ASN A 162 2.38 -4.13 43.70
C ASN A 162 2.02 -2.73 43.18
N CYS A 163 2.24 -2.44 41.89
CA CYS A 163 1.95 -1.14 41.29
C CYS A 163 0.49 -1.08 40.84
N PRO A 164 -0.39 -0.29 41.48
CA PRO A 164 -1.83 -0.27 41.17
C PRO A 164 -2.11 0.16 39.73
N ALA A 165 -1.42 1.19 39.23
CA ALA A 165 -1.60 1.68 37.87
C ALA A 165 -1.32 0.62 36.79
N LEU A 166 -0.34 -0.27 37.02
CA LEU A 166 -0.05 -1.37 36.11
C LEU A 166 -1.06 -2.51 36.24
N ILE A 167 -1.55 -2.79 37.45
CA ILE A 167 -2.59 -3.80 37.67
C ILE A 167 -3.90 -3.36 37.00
N ASP A 168 -4.32 -2.12 37.23
CA ASP A 168 -5.54 -1.56 36.64
C ASP A 168 -5.45 -1.56 35.11
N TYR A 169 -4.29 -1.20 34.55
CA TYR A 169 -4.07 -1.23 33.10
C TYR A 169 -4.12 -2.64 32.49
N LEU A 170 -3.67 -3.67 33.21
CA LEU A 170 -3.67 -5.05 32.72
C LEU A 170 -4.98 -5.81 32.99
N THR A 171 -5.87 -5.25 33.82
CA THR A 171 -7.16 -5.88 34.19
C THR A 171 -8.38 -5.16 33.63
N ALA A 172 -8.20 -3.99 33.01
CA ALA A 172 -9.20 -3.24 32.25
C ALA A 172 -9.36 -3.79 30.82
#